data_AF-A0A944C3T2-F1
#
_entry.id   AF-A0A944C3T2-F1
#
_cell.length_a   1.000
_cell.length_b   1.000
_cell.length_c   1.000
_cell.angle_alpha   90.00
_cell.angle_beta   90.00
_cell.angle_gamma   90.00
#
_symmetry.space_group_name_H-M   'P 1'
#
loop_
_entity.id
_entity.type
_entity.pdbx_description
1 polymer ?
#
loop_
_entity_poly.entity_id
_entity_poly.type
_entity_poly.pdbx_seq_one_letter_code
_entity_poly.pdbx_strand_id
1 'polypeptide(L)'
;LRAAFFTALGQLKSELPELKKQTDAAPLLKALLERYPQGLHPQADAAATDSLLRHYARHLLHGKAADGSAFTIDHALWFVANAIGFRPAENGEVAIVRPLFNVVTFHYTGSRRLVFHTRGNTPQRLRVTRPRWNGAALSAPSIASSELLKGGILQVNCEREL
;
A
#
# COMPACT_ATOMS: atom_id res chain seq x y z
N LEU A 1 11.07 -2.76 9.05
CA LEU A 1 10.03 -2.25 8.10
C LEU A 1 10.50 -2.27 6.66
N ARG A 2 11.53 -1.50 6.27
CA ARG A 2 12.03 -1.46 4.88
C ARG A 2 12.49 -2.84 4.35
N ALA A 3 13.22 -3.62 5.16
CA ALA A 3 13.64 -4.97 4.79
C ALA A 3 12.42 -5.88 4.51
N ALA A 4 11.48 -5.97 5.44
CA ALA A 4 10.26 -6.76 5.28
C ALA A 4 9.44 -6.36 4.03
N PHE A 5 9.37 -5.05 3.74
CA PHE A 5 8.73 -4.58 2.51
C PHE A 5 9.40 -5.12 1.25
N PHE A 6 10.73 -5.06 1.16
CA PHE A 6 11.44 -5.61 0.00
C PHE A 6 11.38 -7.13 -0.07
N THR A 7 11.30 -7.82 1.07
CA THR A 7 11.08 -9.28 1.08
C THR A 7 9.68 -9.61 0.54
N ALA A 8 8.62 -8.93 1.01
CA ALA A 8 7.26 -9.11 0.49
C ALA A 8 7.18 -8.79 -1.02
N LEU A 9 7.77 -7.67 -1.42
CA LEU A 9 7.83 -7.27 -2.84
C LEU A 9 8.64 -8.27 -3.67
N GLY A 10 9.72 -8.83 -3.13
CA GLY A 10 10.52 -9.87 -3.77
C GLY A 10 9.73 -11.15 -4.00
N GLN A 11 8.90 -11.55 -3.03
CA GLN A 11 7.99 -12.67 -3.18
C GLN A 11 6.96 -12.44 -4.29
N LEU A 12 6.32 -11.26 -4.32
CA LEU A 12 5.42 -10.91 -5.43
C LEU A 12 6.13 -11.01 -6.78
N LYS A 13 7.36 -10.50 -6.90
CA LYS A 13 8.15 -10.60 -8.15
C LYS A 13 8.54 -12.03 -8.54
N SER A 14 8.68 -12.92 -7.55
CA SER A 14 9.01 -14.33 -7.79
C SER A 14 7.78 -15.11 -8.27
N GLU A 15 6.65 -14.91 -7.61
CA GLU A 15 5.42 -15.69 -7.81
C GLU A 15 4.52 -15.13 -8.91
N LEU A 16 4.61 -13.84 -9.23
CA LEU A 16 3.81 -13.19 -10.27
C LEU A 16 4.62 -13.03 -11.57
N PRO A 17 4.31 -13.81 -12.63
CA PRO A 17 5.04 -13.74 -13.89
C PRO A 17 5.05 -12.33 -14.50
N GLU A 18 3.94 -11.60 -14.38
CA GLU A 18 3.77 -10.24 -14.90
C GLU A 18 4.72 -9.21 -14.26
N LEU A 19 5.25 -9.50 -13.07
CA LEU A 19 6.17 -8.62 -12.34
C LEU A 19 7.64 -8.92 -12.59
N LYS A 20 7.95 -10.05 -13.26
CA LYS A 20 9.32 -10.47 -13.50
C LYS A 20 10.02 -9.49 -14.44
N LYS A 21 11.19 -9.01 -14.03
CA LYS A 21 12.06 -8.10 -14.80
C LYS A 21 11.39 -6.78 -15.22
N GLN A 22 10.30 -6.38 -14.57
CA GLN A 22 9.65 -5.10 -14.85
C GLN A 22 10.40 -3.93 -14.19
N THR A 23 10.64 -2.88 -14.97
CA THR A 23 11.07 -1.57 -14.50
C THR A 23 9.90 -0.59 -14.37
N ASP A 24 8.78 -0.88 -15.03
CA ASP A 24 7.51 -0.18 -14.88
C ASP A 24 6.80 -0.65 -13.60
N ALA A 25 6.29 0.30 -12.81
CA ALA A 25 5.50 0.02 -11.63
C ALA A 25 4.02 -0.26 -11.93
N ALA A 26 3.53 -0.01 -13.15
CA ALA A 26 2.13 -0.23 -13.50
C ALA A 26 1.68 -1.69 -13.33
N PRO A 27 2.45 -2.72 -13.76
CA PRO A 27 2.10 -4.11 -13.48
C PRO A 27 1.98 -4.43 -11.99
N LEU A 28 2.89 -3.90 -11.16
CA LEU A 28 2.84 -4.08 -9.70
C LEU A 28 1.58 -3.46 -9.14
N LEU A 29 1.30 -2.20 -9.49
CA LEU A 29 0.14 -1.51 -8.98
C LEU A 29 -1.15 -2.22 -9.42
N LYS A 30 -1.26 -2.61 -10.69
CA LYS A 30 -2.39 -3.39 -11.21
C LYS A 30 -2.61 -4.68 -10.43
N ALA A 31 -1.54 -5.46 -10.19
CA ALA A 31 -1.63 -6.69 -9.40
C ALA A 31 -2.12 -6.43 -7.96
N LEU A 32 -1.62 -5.37 -7.31
CA LEU A 32 -2.06 -4.99 -5.96
C LEU A 32 -3.53 -4.56 -5.91
N LEU A 33 -4.03 -3.89 -6.95
CA LEU A 33 -5.41 -3.40 -7.01
C LEU A 33 -6.39 -4.52 -7.35
N GLU A 34 -6.06 -5.37 -8.33
CA GLU A 34 -6.98 -6.40 -8.86
C GLU A 34 -6.98 -7.69 -8.03
N ARG A 35 -5.89 -7.99 -7.32
CA ARG A 35 -5.73 -9.23 -6.56
C ARG A 35 -5.71 -9.01 -5.05
N TYR A 36 -6.17 -7.84 -4.61
CA TYR A 36 -6.19 -7.52 -3.19
C TYR A 36 -7.05 -8.53 -2.40
N PRO A 37 -6.51 -9.22 -1.39
CA PRO A 37 -7.21 -10.28 -0.72
C PRO A 37 -8.15 -9.71 0.35
N GLN A 38 -9.37 -9.35 -0.07
CA GLN A 38 -10.39 -8.72 0.80
C GLN A 38 -10.70 -9.52 2.07
N GLY A 39 -10.67 -10.85 1.99
CA GLY A 39 -10.98 -11.75 3.09
C GLY A 39 -9.83 -12.10 4.02
N LEU A 40 -8.60 -11.63 3.75
CA LEU A 40 -7.43 -12.04 4.53
C LEU A 40 -7.46 -11.51 5.97
N HIS A 41 -7.92 -10.27 6.13
CA HIS A 41 -8.15 -9.63 7.42
C HIS A 41 -9.52 -8.97 7.40
N PRO A 42 -10.29 -9.02 8.51
CA PRO A 42 -11.50 -8.22 8.61
C PRO A 42 -11.18 -6.75 8.39
N GLN A 43 -12.16 -5.97 7.92
CA GLN A 43 -11.97 -4.53 7.76
C GLN A 43 -11.59 -3.91 9.10
N ALA A 44 -10.31 -3.57 9.21
CA ALA A 44 -9.70 -3.05 10.42
C ALA A 44 -9.55 -1.53 10.30
N ASP A 45 -9.59 -0.85 11.45
CA ASP A 45 -9.24 0.57 11.52
C ASP A 45 -7.73 0.79 11.27
N ALA A 46 -7.31 2.06 11.33
CA ALA A 46 -5.92 2.43 11.07
C ALA A 46 -4.94 1.85 12.10
N ALA A 47 -5.35 1.71 13.36
CA ALA A 47 -4.52 1.18 14.45
C ALA A 47 -4.33 -0.33 14.34
N ALA A 48 -5.39 -1.06 14.04
CA ALA A 48 -5.35 -2.50 13.81
C ALA A 48 -4.53 -2.83 12.55
N THR A 49 -4.70 -2.07 11.47
CA THR A 49 -3.91 -2.22 10.24
C THR A 49 -2.42 -1.94 10.50
N ASP A 50 -2.08 -0.88 11.23
CA ASP A 50 -0.68 -0.58 11.60
C ASP A 50 -0.07 -1.71 12.44
N SER A 51 -0.84 -2.23 13.40
CA SER A 51 -0.42 -3.33 14.27
C SER A 51 -0.12 -4.59 13.47
N LEU A 52 -1.00 -4.96 12.53
CA LEU A 52 -0.80 -6.09 11.61
C LEU A 52 0.42 -5.88 10.71
N LEU A 53 0.59 -4.71 10.11
CA LEU A 53 1.77 -4.39 9.30
C LEU A 53 3.06 -4.54 10.10
N ARG A 54 3.11 -4.04 11.34
CA ARG A 54 4.29 -4.23 12.20
C ARG A 54 4.50 -5.67 12.60
N HIS A 55 3.41 -6.42 12.80
CA HIS A 55 3.47 -7.83 13.10
C HIS A 55 4.06 -8.59 11.92
N TYR A 56 3.49 -8.50 10.72
CA TYR A 56 4.08 -9.10 9.51
C TYR A 56 5.53 -8.69 9.34
N ALA A 57 5.87 -7.42 9.51
CA ALA A 57 7.25 -6.97 9.34
C ALA A 57 8.27 -7.62 10.30
N ARG A 58 7.83 -8.16 11.44
CA ARG A 58 8.67 -8.92 12.38
C ARG A 58 8.80 -10.40 11.98
N HIS A 59 7.75 -11.00 11.43
CA HIS A 59 7.69 -12.45 11.19
C HIS A 59 8.01 -12.86 9.74
N LEU A 60 7.88 -11.93 8.80
CA LEU A 60 8.09 -12.15 7.37
C LEU A 60 9.55 -12.54 7.05
N LEU A 61 10.53 -12.02 7.81
CA LEU A 61 11.93 -12.44 7.68
C LEU A 61 12.18 -13.90 8.06
N HIS A 62 11.23 -14.53 8.75
CA HIS A 62 11.24 -15.95 9.10
C HIS A 62 10.30 -16.79 8.21
N GLY A 63 9.75 -16.20 7.14
CA GLY A 63 8.80 -16.86 6.26
C GLY A 63 7.42 -17.12 6.88
N LYS A 64 7.07 -16.41 7.97
CA LYS A 64 5.82 -16.62 8.71
C LYS A 64 4.85 -15.45 8.61
N ALA A 65 3.56 -15.77 8.57
CA ALA A 65 2.45 -14.83 8.69
C ALA A 65 2.20 -14.41 10.16
N ALA A 66 1.20 -13.56 10.38
CA ALA A 66 0.94 -12.98 11.71
C ALA A 66 0.34 -13.96 12.73
N ASP A 67 -0.30 -15.01 12.27
CA ASP A 67 -0.79 -16.13 13.09
C ASP A 67 0.26 -17.25 13.23
N GLY A 68 1.45 -17.08 12.65
CA GLY A 68 2.51 -18.09 12.62
C GLY A 68 2.42 -19.09 11.46
N SER A 69 1.42 -18.99 10.59
CA SER A 69 1.31 -19.80 9.36
C SER A 69 2.42 -19.49 8.36
N ALA A 70 2.50 -20.26 7.28
CA ALA A 70 3.35 -19.91 6.15
C ALA A 70 2.93 -18.56 5.54
N PHE A 71 3.91 -17.71 5.21
CA PHE A 71 3.66 -16.44 4.54
C PHE A 71 3.39 -16.67 3.04
N THR A 72 2.18 -16.37 2.60
CA THR A 72 1.67 -16.66 1.25
C THR A 72 1.67 -15.42 0.34
N ILE A 73 1.33 -15.60 -0.93
CA ILE A 73 1.19 -14.48 -1.87
C ILE A 73 0.11 -13.48 -1.46
N ASP A 74 -1.00 -13.94 -0.87
CA ASP A 74 -2.07 -13.06 -0.38
C ASP A 74 -1.55 -12.16 0.75
N HIS A 75 -0.74 -12.74 1.65
CA HIS A 75 -0.05 -11.97 2.67
C HIS A 75 0.87 -10.89 2.07
N ALA A 76 1.59 -11.22 1.00
CA ALA A 76 2.44 -10.27 0.30
C ALA A 76 1.63 -9.16 -0.38
N LEU A 77 0.53 -9.50 -1.06
CA LEU A 77 -0.37 -8.54 -1.71
C LEU A 77 -0.98 -7.56 -0.70
N TRP A 78 -1.54 -8.10 0.39
CA TRP A 78 -2.12 -7.29 1.46
C TRP A 78 -1.07 -6.39 2.12
N PHE A 79 0.10 -6.95 2.47
CA PHE A 79 1.16 -6.22 3.15
C PHE A 79 1.69 -5.08 2.28
N VAL A 80 2.02 -5.35 1.02
CA VAL A 80 2.60 -4.34 0.12
C VAL A 80 1.58 -3.23 -0.15
N ALA A 81 0.31 -3.56 -0.44
CA ALA A 81 -0.73 -2.57 -0.70
C ALA A 81 -0.97 -1.65 0.51
N ASN A 82 -1.14 -2.20 1.71
CA ASN A 82 -1.34 -1.38 2.92
C ASN A 82 -0.07 -0.60 3.29
N ALA A 83 1.12 -1.18 3.11
CA ALA A 83 2.39 -0.51 3.41
C ALA A 83 2.65 0.73 2.54
N ILE A 84 2.24 0.70 1.26
CA ILE A 84 2.30 1.86 0.36
C ILE A 84 1.11 2.82 0.55
N GLY A 85 0.12 2.45 1.36
CA GLY A 85 -1.01 3.29 1.74
C GLY A 85 -2.26 3.15 0.86
N PHE A 86 -2.43 2.01 0.20
CA PHE A 86 -3.60 1.72 -0.63
C PHE A 86 -4.39 0.52 -0.10
N ARG A 87 -5.70 0.69 0.01
CA ARG A 87 -6.66 -0.37 0.31
C ARG A 87 -7.73 -0.42 -0.78
N PRO A 88 -7.54 -1.27 -1.81
CA PRO A 88 -8.50 -1.45 -2.90
C PRO A 88 -9.85 -1.96 -2.40
N ALA A 89 -10.92 -1.54 -3.05
CA ALA A 89 -12.28 -2.03 -2.86
C ALA A 89 -12.79 -2.72 -4.14
N GLU A 90 -13.79 -3.58 -4.01
CA GLU A 90 -14.34 -4.37 -5.13
C GLU A 90 -14.99 -3.52 -6.23
N ASN A 91 -15.40 -2.29 -5.91
CA ASN A 91 -16.02 -1.34 -6.85
C ASN A 91 -15.00 -0.55 -7.69
N GLY A 92 -13.71 -0.90 -7.65
CA GLY A 92 -12.65 -0.22 -8.41
C GLY A 92 -12.11 1.06 -7.77
N GLU A 93 -12.66 1.46 -6.61
CA GLU A 93 -12.12 2.53 -5.77
C GLU A 93 -10.96 2.04 -4.91
N VAL A 94 -10.05 2.94 -4.58
CA VAL A 94 -8.89 2.67 -3.74
C VAL A 94 -8.90 3.64 -2.57
N ALA A 95 -9.18 3.12 -1.38
CA ALA A 95 -9.09 3.90 -0.16
C ALA A 95 -7.62 4.24 0.14
N ILE A 96 -7.39 5.51 0.50
CA ILE A 96 -6.10 6.04 0.89
C ILE A 96 -5.95 5.85 2.39
N VAL A 97 -5.11 4.90 2.77
CA VAL A 97 -4.79 4.58 4.17
C VAL A 97 -3.39 5.08 4.52
N ARG A 98 -3.03 5.03 5.80
CA ARG A 98 -1.73 5.50 6.26
C ARG A 98 -0.61 4.60 5.73
N PRO A 99 0.33 5.10 4.92
CA PRO A 99 1.48 4.31 4.49
C PRO A 99 2.49 4.14 5.64
N LEU A 100 3.35 3.12 5.52
CA LEU A 100 4.52 2.97 6.40
C LEU A 100 5.65 3.95 6.09
N PHE A 101 5.62 4.55 4.89
CA PHE A 101 6.67 5.42 4.37
C PHE A 101 6.17 6.87 4.23
N ASN A 102 7.04 7.84 4.45
CA ASN A 102 6.70 9.26 4.25
C ASN A 102 6.51 9.58 2.76
N VAL A 103 7.28 8.93 1.90
CA VAL A 103 7.23 9.10 0.45
C VAL A 103 7.27 7.74 -0.22
N VAL A 104 6.31 7.48 -1.09
CA VAL A 104 6.31 6.33 -2.01
C VAL A 104 6.29 6.86 -3.43
N THR A 105 7.21 6.40 -4.26
CA THR A 105 7.29 6.79 -5.68
C THR A 105 7.17 5.54 -6.56
N PHE A 106 6.19 5.54 -7.44
CA PHE A 106 6.04 4.57 -8.51
C PHE A 106 6.62 5.17 -9.78
N HIS A 107 7.57 4.46 -10.38
CA HIS A 107 8.17 4.84 -11.66
C HIS A 107 7.45 4.09 -12.76
N TYR A 108 6.81 4.81 -13.68
CA TYR A 108 6.17 4.21 -14.84
C TYR A 108 7.08 4.31 -16.06
N THR A 109 6.65 3.70 -17.16
CA THR A 109 7.24 3.93 -18.49
C THR A 109 7.04 5.36 -18.98
N GLY A 110 8.06 5.88 -19.68
CA GLY A 110 8.24 7.31 -19.90
C GLY A 110 8.51 8.02 -18.56
N SER A 111 8.90 9.29 -18.54
CA SER A 111 9.26 10.00 -17.29
C SER A 111 8.08 10.22 -16.30
N ARG A 112 6.99 9.46 -16.41
CA ARG A 112 5.80 9.51 -15.58
C ARG A 112 6.05 8.85 -14.22
N ARG A 113 5.44 9.43 -13.20
CA ARG A 113 5.53 8.95 -11.81
C ARG A 113 4.22 9.15 -11.08
N LEU A 114 3.94 8.25 -10.14
CA LEU A 114 3.01 8.51 -9.05
C LEU A 114 3.84 8.76 -7.79
N VAL A 115 3.63 9.90 -7.14
CA VAL A 115 4.27 10.23 -5.87
C VAL A 115 3.21 10.33 -4.80
N PHE A 116 3.33 9.51 -3.76
CA PHE A 116 2.50 9.61 -2.56
C PHE A 116 3.33 10.21 -1.43
N HIS A 117 2.98 11.43 -1.04
CA HIS A 117 3.66 12.20 0.00
C HIS A 117 2.78 12.35 1.26
N THR A 118 3.29 11.84 2.38
CA THR A 118 2.60 11.78 3.66
C THR A 118 3.30 12.66 4.70
N ARG A 119 2.62 13.70 5.17
CA ARG A 119 3.14 14.64 6.17
C ARG A 119 2.76 14.21 7.58
N GLY A 120 3.71 14.31 8.53
CA GLY A 120 3.44 13.98 9.93
C GLY A 120 3.20 12.50 10.19
N ASN A 121 3.70 11.62 9.31
CA ASN A 121 3.54 10.18 9.43
C ASN A 121 4.39 9.66 10.61
N THR A 122 3.76 9.40 11.75
CA THR A 122 4.41 8.84 12.93
C THR A 122 3.56 7.70 13.51
N PRO A 123 4.15 6.79 14.32
CA PRO A 123 3.39 5.71 14.96
C PRO A 123 2.17 6.18 15.78
N GLN A 124 2.17 7.42 16.27
CA GLN A 124 1.09 8.00 17.06
C GLN A 124 0.06 8.75 16.20
N ARG A 125 0.33 8.97 14.92
CA ARG A 125 -0.51 9.76 14.02
C ARG A 125 -1.06 8.86 12.92
N LEU A 126 -2.10 8.12 13.27
CA LEU A 126 -2.63 7.06 12.44
C LEU A 126 -3.67 7.54 11.43
N ARG A 127 -4.36 8.63 11.74
CA ARG A 127 -5.48 9.14 10.95
C ARG A 127 -5.01 9.92 9.73
N VAL A 128 -5.40 9.47 8.54
CA VAL A 128 -5.19 10.20 7.28
C VAL A 128 -6.19 11.32 7.15
N THR A 129 -5.71 12.52 6.81
CA THR A 129 -6.50 13.74 6.68
C THR A 129 -6.03 14.58 5.50
N ARG A 130 -6.91 15.47 5.03
CA ARG A 130 -6.63 16.45 3.97
C ARG A 130 -6.04 15.83 2.69
N PRO A 131 -6.65 14.76 2.15
CA PRO A 131 -6.17 14.14 0.92
C PRO A 131 -6.25 15.12 -0.25
N ARG A 132 -5.17 15.20 -1.03
CA ARG A 132 -5.08 16.01 -2.25
C ARG A 132 -4.53 15.21 -3.40
N TRP A 133 -5.24 15.23 -4.53
CA TRP A 133 -4.82 14.62 -5.80
C TRP A 133 -4.48 15.71 -6.80
N ASN A 134 -3.24 15.71 -7.29
CA ASN A 134 -2.72 16.71 -8.24
C ASN A 134 -3.00 18.16 -7.77
N GLY A 135 -2.93 18.40 -6.46
CA GLY A 135 -3.17 19.70 -5.82
C GLY A 135 -4.63 19.95 -5.40
N ALA A 136 -5.60 19.29 -6.02
CA ALA A 136 -7.02 19.43 -5.70
C ALA A 136 -7.39 18.62 -4.44
N ALA A 137 -8.22 19.18 -3.56
CA ALA A 137 -8.72 18.47 -2.38
C ALA A 137 -9.68 17.36 -2.81
N LEU A 138 -9.54 16.17 -2.20
CA LEU A 138 -10.49 15.09 -2.36
C LEU A 138 -11.59 15.20 -1.30
N SER A 139 -12.84 14.93 -1.69
CA SER A 139 -14.00 14.92 -0.79
C SER A 139 -13.96 13.75 0.20
N ALA A 140 -13.33 12.65 -0.20
CA ALA A 140 -13.07 11.47 0.60
C ALA A 140 -11.62 10.99 0.39
N PRO A 141 -11.02 10.25 1.33
CA PRO A 141 -9.71 9.62 1.13
C PRO A 141 -9.85 8.39 0.22
N SER A 142 -10.34 8.57 -1.01
CA SER A 142 -10.47 7.52 -2.03
C SER A 142 -10.13 8.06 -3.41
N ILE A 143 -9.67 7.18 -4.28
CA ILE A 143 -9.38 7.48 -5.68
C ILE A 143 -9.64 6.26 -6.56
N ALA A 144 -10.15 6.49 -7.77
CA ALA A 144 -10.32 5.43 -8.75
C ALA A 144 -8.97 4.76 -9.09
N SER A 145 -8.97 3.43 -9.14
CA SER A 145 -7.80 2.62 -9.54
C SER A 145 -7.18 3.06 -10.87
N SER A 146 -8.01 3.44 -11.84
CA SER A 146 -7.59 3.92 -13.16
C SER A 146 -6.81 5.23 -13.11
N GLU A 147 -7.08 6.11 -12.14
CA GLU A 147 -6.35 7.38 -11.99
C GLU A 147 -4.94 7.14 -11.47
N LEU A 148 -4.75 6.17 -10.56
CA LEU A 148 -3.43 5.84 -10.03
C LEU A 148 -2.47 5.39 -11.14
N LEU A 149 -2.95 4.61 -12.11
CA LEU A 149 -2.16 4.11 -13.24
C LEU A 149 -1.70 5.22 -14.23
N LYS A 150 -2.34 6.40 -14.20
CA LYS A 150 -1.93 7.54 -15.03
C LYS A 150 -0.70 8.25 -14.46
N GLY A 151 -0.44 8.07 -13.16
CA GLY A 151 0.52 8.86 -12.40
C GLY A 151 -0.07 10.16 -11.86
N GLY A 152 0.72 10.86 -11.06
CA GLY A 152 0.28 12.07 -10.37
C GLY A 152 0.95 12.27 -9.02
N ILE A 153 0.40 13.17 -8.24
CA ILE A 153 0.87 13.48 -6.90
C ILE A 153 -0.31 13.35 -5.94
N LEU A 154 -0.21 12.38 -5.02
CA LEU A 154 -1.10 12.24 -3.89
C LEU A 154 -0.42 12.82 -2.64
N GLN A 155 -1.11 13.71 -1.94
CA GLN A 155 -0.63 14.28 -0.68
C GLN A 155 -1.64 14.07 0.43
N VAL A 156 -1.17 13.68 1.60
CA VAL A 156 -2.00 13.58 2.81
C VAL A 156 -1.25 14.08 4.04
N ASN A 157 -2.02 14.39 5.08
CA ASN A 157 -1.52 14.63 6.43
C ASN A 157 -1.90 13.46 7.34
N CYS A 158 -1.01 13.14 8.28
CA CYS A 158 -1.29 12.22 9.37
C CYS A 158 -1.44 13.00 10.68
N GLU A 159 -2.54 12.72 11.38
CA GLU A 159 -2.89 13.34 12.66
C GLU A 159 -3.19 12.24 13.70
N ARG A 160 -3.23 12.64 14.98
CA ARG A 160 -3.65 11.74 16.06
C ARG A 160 -5.14 11.39 15.88
N GLU A 161 -5.52 10.20 16.36
CA GLU A 161 -6.92 9.90 16.61
C GLU A 161 -7.39 10.76 17.80
N LEU A 162 -8.65 11.19 17.75
CA LEU A 162 -9.27 12.06 18.76
C LEU A 162 -9.77 11.22 19.94
#